data_AF-A0A0P1HH33-F1
#
_entry.id   AF-A0A0P1HH33-F1
#
_cell.length_a   1.000
_cell.length_b   1.000
_cell.length_c   1.000
_cell.angle_alpha   90.00
_cell.angle_beta   90.00
_cell.angle_gamma   90.00
#
_symmetry.space_group_name_H-M   'P 1'
#
loop_
_entity.id
_entity.type
_entity.pdbx_description
1 polymer ?
#
loop_
_entity_poly.entity_id
_entity_poly.type
_entity_poly.pdbx_seq_one_letter_code
_entity_poly.pdbx_strand_id
1 'polypeptide(L)'
;MHSLTDIQSLAFMAIGPARIAALSLLVLANKEDSDDAHTARQLSVDRITAAHEMLGTKLPAMLKACNHTFPSKLEEKRLACFEALTPLVESLRDSSKAQGSAFSDHCLYRLEPLVSSFLIEMTEDLMENHKRLEERRQEDMLKAITNAEVVGKNIQLIAFNASIEAARIGDMGKGFTVIASEIRDLSGKTQMMLDNIADLLRAS
;
A
#
# COMPACT_ATOMS: atom_id res chain seq x y z
N MET A 1 -7.23 7.18 0.86
CA MET A 1 -6.12 6.81 -0.05
C MET A 1 -5.59 5.49 0.46
N HIS A 2 -5.63 4.44 -0.35
CA HIS A 2 -5.23 3.09 0.08
C HIS A 2 -3.70 3.01 0.18
N SER A 3 -3.16 2.30 1.16
CA SER A 3 -1.72 1.96 1.18
C SER A 3 -1.41 0.85 0.16
N LEU A 4 -0.13 0.65 -0.17
CA LEU A 4 0.27 -0.51 -1.00
C LEU A 4 -0.11 -1.85 -0.36
N THR A 5 -0.12 -1.93 0.98
CA THR A 5 -0.56 -3.12 1.72
C THR A 5 -2.08 -3.33 1.62
N ASP A 6 -2.87 -2.27 1.64
CA ASP A 6 -4.31 -2.36 1.39
C ASP A 6 -4.60 -2.86 -0.03
N ILE A 7 -3.86 -2.32 -1.03
CA ILE A 7 -3.99 -2.75 -2.43
C ILE A 7 -3.63 -4.22 -2.57
N GLN A 8 -2.52 -4.65 -1.97
CA GLN A 8 -2.08 -6.04 -1.97
C GLN A 8 -3.17 -6.95 -1.39
N SER A 9 -3.74 -6.59 -0.23
CA SER A 9 -4.78 -7.37 0.43
C SER A 9 -6.07 -7.46 -0.41
N LEU A 10 -6.54 -6.32 -0.94
CA LEU A 10 -7.74 -6.27 -1.78
C LEU A 10 -7.58 -7.07 -3.07
N ALA A 11 -6.43 -6.93 -3.74
CA ALA A 11 -6.13 -7.66 -4.96
C ALA A 11 -6.03 -9.17 -4.69
N PHE A 12 -5.35 -9.57 -3.60
CA PHE A 12 -5.22 -10.97 -3.21
C PHE A 12 -6.58 -11.61 -2.91
N MET A 13 -7.43 -10.92 -2.14
CA MET A 13 -8.78 -11.40 -1.80
C MET A 13 -9.70 -11.49 -3.02
N ALA A 14 -9.56 -10.62 -4.01
CA ALA A 14 -10.37 -10.67 -5.23
C ALA A 14 -9.88 -11.75 -6.21
N ILE A 15 -8.58 -11.89 -6.39
CA ILE A 15 -7.98 -12.72 -7.44
C ILE A 15 -7.77 -14.17 -6.97
N GLY A 16 -7.30 -14.35 -5.74
CA GLY A 16 -6.97 -15.68 -5.18
C GLY A 16 -8.10 -16.72 -5.27
N PRO A 17 -9.35 -16.37 -4.91
CA PRO A 17 -10.48 -17.30 -4.96
C PRO A 17 -10.88 -17.77 -6.36
N ALA A 18 -10.46 -17.09 -7.42
CA ALA A 18 -10.84 -17.43 -8.79
C ALA A 18 -10.37 -18.83 -9.22
N ARG A 19 -9.23 -19.31 -8.68
CA ARG A 19 -8.72 -20.67 -8.93
C ARG A 19 -9.69 -21.74 -8.43
N ILE A 20 -10.14 -21.60 -7.18
CA ILE A 20 -11.12 -22.51 -6.57
C ILE A 20 -12.46 -22.40 -7.29
N ALA A 21 -12.87 -21.17 -7.64
CA ALA A 21 -14.11 -20.93 -8.38
C ALA A 21 -14.10 -21.61 -9.77
N ALA A 22 -13.00 -21.55 -10.51
CA ALA A 22 -12.87 -22.19 -11.81
C ALA A 22 -13.00 -23.72 -11.71
N LEU A 23 -12.32 -24.33 -10.73
CA LEU A 23 -12.43 -25.78 -10.47
C LEU A 23 -13.82 -26.18 -9.95
N SER A 24 -14.44 -25.35 -9.12
CA SER A 24 -15.80 -25.54 -8.63
C SER A 24 -16.80 -25.60 -9.79
N LEU A 25 -16.68 -24.71 -10.78
CA LEU A 25 -17.54 -24.73 -11.97
C LEU A 25 -17.37 -26.02 -12.79
N LEU A 26 -16.14 -26.52 -12.91
CA LEU A 26 -15.87 -27.79 -13.58
C LEU A 26 -16.58 -28.97 -12.90
N VAL A 27 -16.53 -29.03 -11.56
CA VAL A 27 -17.21 -30.08 -10.80
C VAL A 27 -18.73 -29.94 -10.89
N LEU A 28 -19.24 -28.70 -10.83
CA LEU A 28 -20.67 -28.42 -10.90
C LEU A 28 -21.25 -28.60 -12.30
N ALA A 29 -20.44 -28.65 -13.36
CA ALA A 29 -20.91 -28.87 -14.74
C ALA A 29 -21.53 -30.26 -14.94
N ASN A 30 -21.18 -31.23 -14.09
CA ASN A 30 -21.63 -32.63 -14.16
C ASN A 30 -22.58 -33.04 -13.02
N LYS A 31 -22.97 -32.12 -12.14
CA LYS A 31 -23.87 -32.40 -11.01
C LYS A 31 -25.33 -32.10 -11.37
N GLU A 32 -26.24 -32.88 -10.78
CA GLU A 32 -27.68 -32.59 -10.82
C GLU A 32 -27.97 -31.23 -10.15
N ASP A 33 -28.94 -30.51 -10.71
CA ASP A 33 -29.34 -29.20 -10.19
C ASP A 33 -29.99 -29.37 -8.79
N SER A 34 -29.41 -28.66 -7.83
CA SER A 34 -29.86 -28.55 -6.44
C SER A 34 -29.62 -27.11 -5.96
N ASP A 35 -30.35 -26.66 -4.95
CA ASP A 35 -30.21 -25.30 -4.40
C ASP A 35 -28.77 -25.00 -3.97
N ASP A 36 -28.09 -25.98 -3.37
CA ASP A 36 -26.67 -25.87 -3.00
C ASP A 36 -25.76 -25.75 -4.23
N ALA A 37 -26.03 -26.51 -5.29
CA ALA A 37 -25.27 -26.45 -6.54
C ALA A 37 -25.46 -25.09 -7.25
N HIS A 38 -26.67 -24.54 -7.26
CA HIS A 38 -26.93 -23.19 -7.78
C HIS A 38 -26.19 -22.12 -6.99
N THR A 39 -26.24 -22.19 -5.65
CA THR A 39 -25.56 -21.25 -4.77
C THR A 39 -24.04 -21.29 -4.98
N ALA A 40 -23.45 -22.48 -5.03
CA ALA A 40 -22.02 -22.65 -5.27
C ALA A 40 -21.61 -22.18 -6.67
N ARG A 41 -22.45 -22.39 -7.69
CA ARG A 41 -22.22 -21.92 -9.07
C ARG A 41 -22.23 -20.39 -9.11
N GLN A 42 -23.22 -19.74 -8.49
CA GLN A 42 -23.31 -18.28 -8.42
C GLN A 42 -22.09 -17.68 -7.69
N LEU A 43 -21.70 -18.24 -6.54
CA LEU A 43 -20.52 -17.78 -5.82
C LEU A 43 -19.24 -17.91 -6.66
N SER A 44 -19.14 -18.97 -7.47
CA SER A 44 -18.00 -19.18 -8.36
C SER A 44 -18.00 -18.16 -9.51
N VAL A 45 -19.16 -17.86 -10.08
CA VAL A 45 -19.36 -16.80 -11.09
C VAL A 45 -18.91 -15.45 -10.55
N ASP A 46 -19.35 -15.08 -9.34
CA ASP A 46 -19.03 -13.81 -8.70
C ASP A 46 -17.52 -13.67 -8.47
N ARG A 47 -16.86 -14.73 -7.99
CA ARG A 47 -15.41 -14.74 -7.75
C ARG A 47 -14.59 -14.59 -9.03
N ILE A 48 -14.96 -15.28 -10.10
CA ILE A 48 -14.27 -15.16 -11.39
C ILE A 48 -14.46 -13.76 -11.98
N THR A 49 -15.68 -13.23 -11.89
CA THR A 49 -16.00 -11.88 -12.38
C THR A 49 -15.24 -10.81 -11.59
N ALA A 50 -15.20 -10.93 -10.25
CA ALA A 50 -14.45 -10.03 -9.38
C ALA A 50 -12.94 -10.06 -9.67
N ALA A 51 -12.36 -11.24 -9.88
CA ALA A 51 -10.96 -11.37 -10.25
C ALA A 51 -10.65 -10.74 -11.61
N HIS A 52 -11.51 -10.98 -12.61
CA HIS A 52 -11.37 -10.40 -13.94
C HIS A 52 -11.49 -8.87 -13.91
N GLU A 53 -12.47 -8.32 -13.19
CA GLU A 53 -12.61 -6.87 -12.99
C GLU A 53 -11.40 -6.28 -12.25
N MET A 54 -10.94 -6.96 -11.20
CA MET A 54 -9.78 -6.54 -10.40
C MET A 54 -8.53 -6.45 -11.26
N LEU A 55 -8.21 -7.50 -12.00
CA LEU A 55 -7.05 -7.54 -12.89
C LEU A 55 -7.18 -6.52 -14.00
N GLY A 56 -8.34 -6.37 -14.63
CA GLY A 56 -8.53 -5.52 -15.81
C GLY A 56 -8.52 -4.02 -15.51
N THR A 57 -9.17 -3.59 -14.43
CA THR A 57 -9.46 -2.16 -14.22
C THR A 57 -9.10 -1.65 -12.82
N LYS A 58 -9.52 -2.35 -11.76
CA LYS A 58 -9.40 -1.82 -10.39
C LYS A 58 -7.95 -1.79 -9.92
N LEU A 59 -7.20 -2.87 -10.09
CA LEU A 59 -5.80 -2.93 -9.66
C LEU A 59 -4.95 -1.87 -10.37
N PRO A 60 -4.94 -1.74 -11.72
CA PRO A 60 -4.20 -0.66 -12.38
C PRO A 60 -4.58 0.75 -11.90
N ALA A 61 -5.87 1.01 -11.66
CA ALA A 61 -6.34 2.30 -11.16
C ALA A 61 -5.83 2.59 -9.73
N MET A 62 -5.87 1.58 -8.85
CA MET A 62 -5.40 1.68 -7.47
C MET A 62 -3.89 1.91 -7.40
N LEU A 63 -3.11 1.21 -8.23
CA LEU A 63 -1.66 1.39 -8.33
C LEU A 63 -1.31 2.80 -8.79
N LYS A 64 -1.99 3.28 -9.84
CA LYS A 64 -1.81 4.64 -10.36
C LYS A 64 -2.12 5.70 -9.31
N ALA A 65 -3.16 5.50 -8.50
CA ALA A 65 -3.52 6.42 -7.42
C ALA A 65 -2.43 6.52 -6.31
N CYS A 66 -1.58 5.49 -6.20
CA CYS A 66 -0.45 5.46 -5.27
C CYS A 66 0.89 5.79 -5.94
N ASN A 67 0.88 6.26 -7.19
CA ASN A 67 2.09 6.44 -8.02
C ASN A 67 2.98 5.19 -8.09
N HIS A 68 2.38 4.00 -7.99
CA HIS A 68 3.08 2.73 -8.17
C HIS A 68 2.84 2.19 -9.57
N THR A 69 3.83 1.49 -10.12
CA THR A 69 3.72 0.79 -11.41
C THR A 69 4.47 -0.51 -11.31
N PHE A 70 3.84 -1.59 -11.77
CA PHE A 70 4.49 -2.88 -11.76
C PHE A 70 5.69 -2.92 -12.72
N PRO A 71 6.75 -3.67 -12.38
CA PRO A 71 7.79 -4.04 -13.32
C PRO A 71 7.18 -4.74 -14.56
N SER A 72 7.80 -4.59 -15.73
CA SER A 72 7.25 -5.09 -17.00
C SER A 72 6.85 -6.57 -16.95
N LYS A 73 7.70 -7.41 -16.34
CA LYS A 73 7.43 -8.86 -16.20
C LYS A 73 6.21 -9.16 -15.33
N LEU A 74 5.99 -8.38 -14.26
CA LEU A 74 4.85 -8.56 -13.37
C LEU A 74 3.56 -8.06 -14.05
N GLU A 75 3.66 -6.97 -14.82
CA GLU A 75 2.54 -6.46 -15.62
C GLU A 75 2.14 -7.42 -16.74
N GLU A 76 3.11 -8.05 -17.42
CA GLU A 76 2.86 -9.14 -18.37
C GLU A 76 2.11 -10.31 -17.72
N LYS A 77 2.49 -10.70 -16.49
CA LYS A 77 1.78 -11.75 -15.73
C LYS A 77 0.37 -11.33 -15.34
N ARG A 78 0.17 -10.06 -14.93
CA ARG A 78 -1.17 -9.51 -14.65
C ARG A 78 -2.07 -9.63 -15.87
N LEU A 79 -1.57 -9.22 -17.04
CA LEU A 79 -2.29 -9.31 -18.32
C LEU A 79 -2.57 -10.77 -18.71
N ALA A 80 -1.60 -11.65 -18.58
CA ALA A 80 -1.80 -13.07 -18.86
C ALA A 80 -2.85 -13.72 -17.93
N CYS A 81 -2.93 -13.30 -16.66
CA CYS A 81 -3.99 -13.74 -15.75
C CYS A 81 -5.36 -13.22 -16.20
N PHE A 82 -5.43 -11.95 -16.61
CA PHE A 82 -6.66 -11.35 -17.14
C PHE A 82 -7.15 -12.10 -18.38
N GLU A 83 -6.27 -12.35 -19.36
CA GLU A 83 -6.58 -13.12 -20.57
C GLU A 83 -6.96 -14.57 -20.28
N ALA A 84 -6.35 -15.19 -19.27
CA ALA A 84 -6.71 -16.55 -18.86
C ALA A 84 -8.12 -16.61 -18.20
N LEU A 85 -8.60 -15.53 -17.60
CA LEU A 85 -9.94 -15.44 -17.01
C LEU A 85 -11.01 -15.08 -18.04
N THR A 86 -10.69 -14.35 -19.11
CA THR A 86 -11.65 -13.96 -20.16
C THR A 86 -12.50 -15.12 -20.70
N PRO A 87 -11.93 -16.26 -21.17
CA PRO A 87 -12.75 -17.36 -21.69
C PRO A 87 -13.63 -18.01 -20.61
N LEU A 88 -13.23 -17.92 -19.33
CA LEU A 88 -14.04 -18.42 -18.23
C LEU A 88 -15.26 -17.53 -18.04
N VAL A 89 -15.08 -16.21 -17.97
CA VAL A 89 -16.18 -15.22 -17.87
C VAL A 89 -17.16 -15.36 -19.04
N GLU A 90 -16.66 -15.59 -20.26
CA GLU A 90 -17.49 -15.83 -21.44
C GLU A 90 -18.28 -17.15 -21.32
N SER A 91 -17.63 -18.21 -20.83
CA SER A 91 -18.27 -19.51 -20.59
C SER A 91 -19.32 -19.47 -19.46
N LEU A 92 -19.29 -18.48 -18.56
CA LEU A 92 -20.35 -18.29 -17.56
C LEU A 92 -21.70 -17.92 -18.20
N ARG A 93 -21.67 -17.33 -19.40
CA ARG A 93 -22.88 -16.96 -20.16
C ARG A 93 -23.46 -18.15 -20.95
N ASP A 94 -22.67 -19.20 -21.15
CA ASP A 94 -23.02 -20.37 -21.94
C ASP A 94 -22.44 -21.64 -21.29
N SER A 95 -23.25 -22.25 -20.42
CA SER A 95 -22.86 -23.42 -19.61
C SER A 95 -22.46 -24.65 -20.43
N SER A 96 -22.80 -24.68 -21.73
CA SER A 96 -22.36 -25.74 -22.64
C SER A 96 -20.86 -25.70 -22.94
N LYS A 97 -20.22 -24.53 -22.81
CA LYS A 97 -18.78 -24.32 -23.02
C LYS A 97 -17.92 -24.63 -21.81
N ALA A 98 -18.53 -24.78 -20.64
CA ALA A 98 -17.86 -25.16 -19.39
C ALA A 98 -17.68 -26.69 -19.25
N GLN A 99 -17.78 -27.43 -20.36
CA GLN A 99 -17.70 -28.88 -20.40
C GLN A 99 -16.54 -29.35 -21.30
N GLY A 100 -15.83 -30.38 -20.86
CA GLY A 100 -14.78 -31.04 -21.64
C GLY A 100 -13.37 -30.92 -21.06
N SER A 101 -12.45 -31.76 -21.58
CA SER A 101 -11.05 -31.81 -21.13
C SER A 101 -10.31 -30.49 -21.35
N ALA A 102 -10.58 -29.78 -22.45
CA ALA A 102 -9.94 -28.50 -22.74
C ALA A 102 -10.22 -27.42 -21.67
N PHE A 103 -11.42 -27.39 -21.10
CA PHE A 103 -11.76 -26.47 -20.01
C PHE A 103 -11.03 -26.86 -18.71
N SER A 104 -10.95 -28.16 -18.42
CA SER A 104 -10.18 -28.71 -17.30
C SER A 104 -8.71 -28.35 -17.38
N ASP A 105 -8.09 -28.60 -18.54
CA ASP A 105 -6.68 -28.34 -18.79
C ASP A 105 -6.37 -26.85 -18.68
N HIS A 106 -7.28 -26.00 -19.17
CA HIS A 106 -7.15 -24.54 -19.02
C HIS A 106 -7.19 -24.11 -17.55
N CYS A 107 -8.10 -24.65 -16.74
CA CYS A 107 -8.18 -24.30 -15.32
C CYS A 107 -6.94 -24.79 -14.53
N LEU A 108 -6.52 -26.03 -14.76
CA LEU A 108 -5.46 -26.69 -13.99
C LEU A 108 -4.05 -26.29 -14.44
N TYR A 109 -3.79 -26.27 -15.74
CA TYR A 109 -2.43 -26.10 -16.27
C TYR A 109 -2.14 -24.70 -16.78
N ARG A 110 -3.17 -23.86 -16.94
CA ARG A 110 -2.99 -22.47 -17.36
C ARG A 110 -3.37 -21.48 -16.27
N LEU A 111 -4.63 -21.48 -15.80
CA LEU A 111 -5.11 -20.47 -14.85
C LEU A 111 -4.43 -20.59 -13.48
N GLU A 112 -4.45 -21.78 -12.89
CA GLU A 112 -3.89 -22.02 -11.55
C GLU A 112 -2.45 -21.51 -11.43
N PRO A 113 -1.47 -21.97 -12.25
CA PRO A 113 -0.09 -21.57 -12.09
C PRO A 113 0.13 -20.08 -12.38
N LEU A 114 -0.61 -19.50 -13.33
CA LEU A 114 -0.53 -18.07 -13.63
C LEU A 114 -0.96 -17.21 -12.46
N VAL A 115 -2.15 -17.49 -11.91
CA VAL A 115 -2.70 -16.74 -10.79
C VAL A 115 -1.82 -16.93 -9.54
N SER A 116 -1.33 -18.14 -9.30
CA SER A 116 -0.41 -18.44 -8.18
C SER A 116 0.90 -17.65 -8.30
N SER A 117 1.57 -17.70 -9.45
CA SER A 117 2.82 -16.96 -9.68
C SER A 117 2.61 -15.45 -9.59
N PHE A 118 1.53 -14.94 -10.19
CA PHE A 118 1.21 -13.51 -10.14
C PHE A 118 0.99 -13.03 -8.71
N LEU A 119 0.21 -13.75 -7.90
CA LEU A 119 -0.09 -13.32 -6.52
C LEU A 119 1.14 -13.29 -5.62
N ILE A 120 2.08 -14.22 -5.81
CA ILE A 120 3.34 -14.25 -5.07
C ILE A 120 4.17 -13.02 -5.42
N GLU A 121 4.46 -12.81 -6.70
CA GLU A 121 5.31 -11.71 -7.15
C GLU A 121 4.68 -10.33 -6.93
N MET A 122 3.35 -10.22 -7.05
CA MET A 122 2.62 -9.02 -6.69
C MET A 122 2.76 -8.71 -5.19
N THR A 123 2.67 -9.72 -4.34
CA THR A 123 2.80 -9.53 -2.89
C THR A 123 4.22 -9.11 -2.54
N GLU A 124 5.23 -9.74 -3.13
CA GLU A 124 6.63 -9.36 -2.95
C GLU A 124 6.89 -7.91 -3.40
N ASP A 125 6.47 -7.54 -4.61
CA ASP A 125 6.67 -6.20 -5.16
C ASP A 125 5.98 -5.12 -4.31
N LEU A 126 4.72 -5.33 -3.92
CA LEU A 126 3.98 -4.34 -3.15
C LEU A 126 4.50 -4.22 -1.71
N MET A 127 4.89 -5.33 -1.07
CA MET A 127 5.47 -5.29 0.28
C MET A 127 6.86 -4.66 0.30
N GLU A 128 7.71 -4.99 -0.67
CA GLU A 128 9.05 -4.41 -0.77
C GLU A 128 8.99 -2.90 -1.03
N ASN A 129 8.14 -2.46 -1.96
CA ASN A 129 7.98 -1.03 -2.23
C ASN A 129 7.34 -0.30 -1.05
N HIS A 130 6.39 -0.91 -0.33
CA HIS A 130 5.86 -0.33 0.90
C HIS A 130 6.95 -0.11 1.94
N LYS A 131 7.79 -1.12 2.19
CA LYS A 131 8.91 -1.02 3.12
C LYS A 131 9.89 0.08 2.72
N ARG A 132 10.27 0.15 1.44
CA ARG A 132 11.16 1.19 0.91
C ARG A 132 10.59 2.60 1.07
N LEU A 133 9.28 2.77 0.86
CA LEU A 133 8.61 4.06 1.06
C LEU A 133 8.61 4.46 2.54
N GLU A 134 8.38 3.52 3.45
CA GLU A 134 8.43 3.75 4.89
C GLU A 134 9.83 4.14 5.37
N GLU A 135 10.86 3.41 4.94
CA GLU A 135 12.27 3.71 5.25
C GLU A 135 12.65 5.12 4.77
N ARG A 136 12.32 5.48 3.52
CA ARG A 136 12.58 6.84 2.99
C ARG A 136 11.84 7.91 3.76
N ARG A 137 10.58 7.66 4.12
CA ARG A 137 9.78 8.61 4.92
C ARG A 137 10.42 8.83 6.29
N GLN A 138 10.87 7.77 6.95
CA GLN A 138 11.56 7.84 8.23
C GLN A 138 12.87 8.64 8.12
N GLU A 139 13.69 8.36 7.11
CA GLU A 139 14.92 9.13 6.84
C GLU A 139 14.64 10.62 6.62
N ASP A 140 13.63 10.95 5.81
CA ASP A 140 13.29 12.34 5.51
C ASP A 140 12.71 13.07 6.73
N MET A 141 11.93 12.40 7.57
CA MET A 141 11.48 12.93 8.86
C MET A 141 12.66 13.22 9.80
N LEU A 142 13.62 12.30 9.90
CA LEU A 142 14.82 12.51 10.72
C LEU A 142 15.65 13.69 10.20
N LYS A 143 15.85 13.82 8.89
CA LYS A 143 16.53 14.99 8.30
C LYS A 143 15.79 16.30 8.62
N ALA A 144 14.46 16.31 8.54
CA ALA A 144 13.66 17.49 8.87
C ALA A 144 13.81 17.87 10.35
N ILE A 145 13.85 16.90 11.25
CA ILE A 145 14.09 17.13 12.69
C ILE A 145 15.49 17.71 12.91
N THR A 146 16.54 17.13 12.33
CA THR A 146 17.90 17.66 12.44
C THR A 146 17.99 19.11 11.93
N ASN A 147 17.31 19.44 10.83
CA ASN A 147 17.25 20.81 10.35
C ASN A 147 16.53 21.74 11.35
N ALA A 148 15.44 21.27 11.96
CA ALA A 148 14.72 22.03 12.98
C ALA A 148 15.55 22.25 14.26
N GLU A 149 16.34 21.25 14.68
CA GLU A 149 17.28 21.38 15.81
C GLU A 149 18.33 22.47 15.54
N VAL A 150 18.91 22.50 14.33
CA VAL A 150 19.86 23.54 13.91
C VAL A 150 19.21 24.92 13.99
N VAL A 151 17.98 25.08 13.50
CA VAL A 151 17.23 26.34 13.59
C VAL A 151 16.98 26.71 15.05
N GLY A 152 16.53 25.78 15.88
CA GLY A 152 16.29 26.00 17.31
C GLY A 152 17.55 26.45 18.04
N LYS A 153 18.71 25.85 17.73
CA LYS A 153 20.02 26.25 18.27
C LYS A 153 20.41 27.67 17.84
N ASN A 154 20.14 28.04 16.59
CA ASN A 154 20.38 29.40 16.11
C ASN A 154 19.50 30.43 16.82
N ILE A 155 18.21 30.13 17.04
CA ILE A 155 17.30 30.99 17.81
C ILE A 155 17.82 31.15 19.25
N GLN A 156 18.27 30.05 19.87
CA GLN A 156 18.85 30.09 21.21
C GLN A 156 20.09 30.98 21.29
N LEU A 157 20.96 30.96 20.28
CA LEU A 157 22.13 31.85 20.18
C LEU A 157 21.73 33.31 19.97
N ILE A 158 20.73 33.58 19.14
CA ILE A 158 20.19 34.94 18.94
C ILE A 158 19.64 35.49 20.25
N ALA A 159 18.85 34.69 20.98
CA ALA A 159 18.31 35.06 22.28
C ALA A 159 19.41 35.32 23.31
N PHE A 160 20.46 34.49 23.32
CA PHE A 160 21.62 34.71 24.18
C PHE A 160 22.34 36.03 23.87
N ASN A 161 22.60 36.32 22.59
CA ASN A 161 23.22 37.59 22.17
C ASN A 161 22.34 38.80 22.53
N ALA A 162 21.02 38.69 22.35
CA ALA A 162 20.07 39.73 22.76
C ALA A 162 20.08 39.95 24.28
N SER A 163 20.20 38.89 25.08
CA SER A 163 20.32 38.99 26.54
C SER A 163 21.61 39.72 26.96
N ILE A 164 22.73 39.48 26.27
CA ILE A 164 24.00 40.18 26.52
C ILE A 164 23.86 41.67 26.20
N GLU A 165 23.31 42.01 25.04
CA GLU A 165 23.18 43.42 24.62
C GLU A 165 22.17 44.17 25.52
N ALA A 166 21.09 43.50 25.95
CA ALA A 166 20.16 44.04 26.94
C ALA A 166 20.85 44.36 28.27
N ALA A 167 21.72 43.47 28.77
CA ALA A 167 22.50 43.73 29.98
C ALA A 167 23.48 44.90 29.80
N ARG A 168 24.06 45.06 28.61
CA ARG A 168 24.98 46.15 28.27
C ARG A 168 24.32 47.52 28.29
N ILE A 169 23.07 47.61 27.84
CA ILE A 169 22.26 48.85 27.82
C ILE A 169 21.76 49.23 29.24
N GLY A 170 21.94 48.35 30.23
CA GLY A 170 21.62 48.62 31.63
C GLY A 170 20.11 48.71 31.87
N ASP A 171 19.66 49.76 32.57
CA ASP A 171 18.26 49.89 32.98
C ASP A 171 17.26 49.93 31.83
N MET A 172 17.63 50.50 30.68
CA MET A 172 16.78 50.54 29.48
C MET A 172 16.63 49.17 28.80
N GLY A 173 17.51 48.21 29.11
CA GLY A 173 17.51 46.86 28.55
C GLY A 173 16.66 45.84 29.30
N LYS A 174 16.15 46.16 30.51
CA LYS A 174 15.46 45.20 31.39
C LYS A 174 14.30 44.44 30.71
N GLY A 175 13.50 45.12 29.89
CA GLY A 175 12.42 44.48 29.12
C GLY A 175 12.91 43.50 28.06
N PHE A 176 14.02 43.82 27.38
CA PHE A 176 14.66 42.95 26.40
C PHE A 176 15.28 41.72 27.05
N THR A 177 15.81 41.82 28.26
CA THR A 177 16.31 40.67 29.03
C THR A 177 15.21 39.64 29.29
N VAL A 178 14.00 40.08 29.67
CA VAL A 178 12.86 39.17 29.91
C VAL A 178 12.46 38.46 28.63
N ILE A 179 12.33 39.18 27.52
CA ILE A 179 11.98 38.61 26.21
C ILE A 179 13.05 37.59 25.76
N ALA A 180 14.33 37.94 25.90
CA ALA A 180 15.43 37.05 25.54
C ALA A 180 15.43 35.74 26.37
N SER A 181 15.10 35.82 27.66
CA SER A 181 14.94 34.64 28.52
C SER A 181 13.79 33.76 28.04
N GLU A 182 12.62 34.35 27.77
CA GLU A 182 11.45 33.59 27.31
C GLU A 182 11.70 32.89 25.96
N ILE A 183 12.37 33.57 25.02
CA ILE A 183 12.76 32.95 23.74
C ILE A 183 13.73 31.79 23.96
N ARG A 184 14.69 31.93 24.89
CA ARG A 184 15.66 30.87 25.21
C ARG A 184 14.96 29.66 25.82
N ASP A 185 14.02 29.88 26.74
CA ASP A 185 13.25 28.82 27.38
C ASP A 185 12.33 28.11 26.39
N LEU A 186 11.68 28.86 25.50
CA LEU A 186 10.85 28.29 24.43
C LEU A 186 11.69 27.46 23.46
N SER A 187 12.86 27.97 23.05
CA SER A 187 13.79 27.24 22.16
C SER A 187 14.27 25.94 22.80
N GLY A 188 14.58 25.95 24.10
CA GLY A 188 14.94 24.74 24.85
C GLY A 188 13.81 23.74 24.92
N LYS A 189 12.57 24.17 25.16
CA LYS A 189 11.37 23.31 25.12
C LYS A 189 11.16 22.70 23.73
N THR A 190 11.35 23.48 22.66
CA THR A 190 11.27 22.98 21.28
C THR A 190 12.33 21.92 20.99
N GLN A 191 13.57 22.11 21.43
CA GLN A 191 14.64 21.11 21.27
C GLN A 191 14.27 19.78 21.97
N MET A 192 13.82 19.84 23.22
CA MET A 192 13.38 18.63 23.95
C MET A 192 12.23 17.90 23.23
N MET A 193 11.29 18.63 22.62
CA MET A 193 10.22 18.03 21.83
C MET A 193 10.75 17.35 20.57
N LEU A 194 11.69 17.98 19.87
CA LEU A 194 12.33 17.42 18.67
C LEU A 194 13.12 16.14 19.00
N ASP A 195 13.88 16.15 20.10
CA ASP A 195 14.61 14.97 20.59
C ASP A 195 13.66 13.81 20.87
N ASN A 196 12.55 14.06 21.58
CA ASN A 196 11.55 13.04 21.87
C ASN A 196 10.93 12.46 20.59
N ILE A 197 10.65 13.29 19.57
CA ILE A 197 10.13 12.82 18.29
C ILE A 197 11.18 11.97 17.57
N ALA A 198 12.45 12.40 17.57
CA ALA A 198 13.54 11.63 16.96
C ALA A 198 13.70 10.26 17.61
N ASP A 199 13.59 10.17 18.94
CA ASP A 199 13.69 8.91 19.67
C ASP A 199 12.53 7.97 19.38
N LEU A 200 11.29 8.49 19.29
CA LEU A 200 10.13 7.70 18.88
C LEU A 200 10.30 7.14 17.46
N LEU A 201 10.82 7.95 16.53
CA LEU A 201 11.07 7.51 15.16
C LEU A 201 12.18 6.47 15.07
N ARG A 202 13.20 6.50 15.94
CA ARG A 202 14.28 5.49 15.97
C ARG A 202 13.86 4.19 16.64
N ALA A 203 12.90 4.25 17.56
CA ALA A 203 12.36 3.08 18.26
C ALA A 203 11.30 2.31 17.44
N SER A 204 10.80 2.92 16.35
CA SER A 204 9.82 2.36 15.42
C SER A 204 10.52 1.63 14.26
#